data_AF-I0FEA3-F1
#
_entry.id   AF-I0FEA3-F1
#
_cell.length_a   1.000
_cell.length_b   1.000
_cell.length_c   1.000
_cell.angle_alpha   90.00
_cell.angle_beta   90.00
_cell.angle_gamma   90.00
#
_symmetry.space_group_name_H-M   'P 1'
#
loop_
_entity.id
_entity.type
_entity.pdbx_description
1 polymer ?
#
loop_
_entity_poly.entity_id
_entity_poly.type
_entity_poly.pdbx_seq_one_letter_code
_entity_poly.pdbx_strand_id
1 'polypeptide(L)'
;MYDRAKKDDKDAWYSYHNLLDHAINHKKACTYDQFNKFILNRKEDKIKAIFAKLAIDMQAEASAKKTILKIADKSQQSNIYTPLCLHAIYSRQAIAQAIASGNLDFDQIEANLMQLPSGLDKIKAFQKQAEDILKDQNKETK
;
A
#
# COMPACT_ATOMS: atom_id res chain seq x y z
N MET A 1 24.97 19.22 9.75
CA MET A 1 24.88 18.21 8.68
C MET A 1 23.63 17.38 8.91
N TYR A 2 22.58 17.58 8.12
CA TYR A 2 21.39 16.74 8.14
C TYR A 2 21.73 15.44 7.43
N ASP A 3 21.93 14.41 8.24
CA ASP A 3 22.40 13.10 7.81
C ASP A 3 21.39 12.47 6.83
N ARG A 4 21.80 12.27 5.57
CA ARG A 4 20.96 11.65 4.52
C ARG A 4 20.50 10.24 4.92
N ALA A 5 21.25 9.57 5.80
CA ALA A 5 20.88 8.28 6.37
C ALA A 5 19.51 8.27 7.07
N LYS A 6 19.08 9.38 7.69
CA LYS A 6 17.77 9.46 8.37
C LYS A 6 16.58 9.60 7.42
N LYS A 7 16.80 10.06 6.19
CA LYS A 7 15.70 10.29 5.23
C LYS A 7 15.34 9.00 4.49
N ASP A 8 16.36 8.25 4.06
CA ASP A 8 16.17 6.95 3.42
C ASP A 8 15.57 5.93 4.40
N ASP A 9 15.96 5.98 5.67
CA ASP A 9 15.28 5.22 6.73
C ASP A 9 13.82 5.66 6.87
N LYS A 10 13.53 6.95 6.94
CA LYS A 10 12.15 7.42 7.16
C LYS A 10 11.19 6.99 6.03
N ASP A 11 11.65 7.03 4.79
CA ASP A 11 10.86 6.57 3.63
C ASP A 11 10.75 5.04 3.58
N ALA A 12 11.79 4.30 3.99
CA ALA A 12 11.73 2.84 4.13
C ALA A 12 10.78 2.39 5.26
N TRP A 13 10.76 3.11 6.39
CA TRP A 13 9.90 2.85 7.54
C TRP A 13 8.47 3.40 7.37
N TYR A 14 8.21 4.28 6.41
CA TYR A 14 6.85 4.76 6.11
C TYR A 14 5.91 3.62 5.68
N SER A 15 6.41 2.70 4.85
CA SER A 15 5.68 1.48 4.45
C SER A 15 5.49 0.52 5.62
N TYR A 16 6.44 0.48 6.56
CA TYR A 16 6.31 -0.26 7.82
C TYR A 16 5.16 0.28 8.67
N HIS A 17 5.10 1.59 8.91
CA HIS A 17 4.05 2.18 9.74
C HIS A 17 2.66 2.05 9.11
N ASN A 18 2.54 2.17 7.79
CA ASN A 18 1.27 1.97 7.09
C ASN A 18 0.81 0.50 7.10
N LEU A 19 1.74 -0.46 6.94
CA LEU A 19 1.38 -1.87 7.00
C LEU A 19 1.00 -2.28 8.43
N LEU A 20 1.74 -1.80 9.44
CA LEU A 20 1.45 -1.99 10.86
C LEU A 20 0.04 -1.46 11.20
N ASP A 21 -0.25 -0.21 10.87
CA ASP A 21 -1.54 0.42 11.14
C ASP A 21 -2.69 -0.30 10.42
N HIS A 22 -2.48 -0.69 9.17
CA HIS A 22 -3.48 -1.44 8.42
C HIS A 22 -3.75 -2.84 8.99
N ALA A 23 -2.68 -3.61 9.25
CA ALA A 23 -2.79 -5.00 9.71
C ALA A 23 -3.32 -5.10 11.14
N ILE A 24 -2.86 -4.20 12.03
CA ILE A 24 -3.17 -4.24 13.46
C ILE A 24 -4.41 -3.39 13.79
N ASN A 25 -4.45 -2.12 13.39
CA ASN A 25 -5.50 -1.20 13.85
C ASN A 25 -6.77 -1.29 13.00
N HIS A 26 -6.64 -1.44 11.68
CA HIS A 26 -7.81 -1.50 10.79
C HIS A 26 -8.40 -2.89 10.63
N LYS A 27 -7.56 -3.92 10.48
CA LYS A 27 -8.02 -5.30 10.24
C LYS A 27 -8.04 -6.17 11.48
N LYS A 28 -7.31 -5.80 12.55
CA LYS A 28 -7.06 -6.64 13.73
C LYS A 28 -6.60 -8.06 13.35
N ALA A 29 -5.86 -8.16 12.25
CA ALA A 29 -5.50 -9.43 11.65
C ALA A 29 -4.36 -10.12 12.42
N CYS A 30 -3.49 -9.35 13.07
CA CYS A 30 -2.45 -9.86 13.96
C CYS A 30 -2.26 -8.92 15.17
N THR A 31 -1.72 -9.47 16.26
CA THR A 31 -1.30 -8.70 17.44
C THR A 31 0.02 -7.97 17.18
N TYR A 32 0.29 -6.93 17.96
CA TYR A 32 1.60 -6.27 17.98
C TYR A 32 2.75 -7.27 18.21
N ASP A 33 2.57 -8.28 19.05
CA ASP A 33 3.59 -9.29 19.32
C ASP A 33 3.84 -10.20 18.11
N GLN A 34 2.80 -10.58 17.37
CA GLN A 34 2.95 -11.37 16.13
C GLN A 34 3.66 -10.56 15.04
N PHE A 35 3.32 -9.28 14.91
CA PHE A 35 3.98 -8.38 13.97
C PHE A 35 5.44 -8.09 14.38
N ASN A 36 5.70 -7.85 15.67
CA ASN A 36 7.06 -7.63 16.17
C ASN A 36 7.92 -8.88 16.05
N LYS A 37 7.39 -10.09 16.30
CA LYS A 37 8.10 -11.35 16.04
C LYS A 37 8.43 -11.52 14.56
N PHE A 38 7.50 -11.15 13.67
CA PHE A 38 7.74 -11.12 12.23
C PHE A 38 8.90 -10.17 11.86
N ILE A 39 9.01 -9.01 12.51
CA ILE A 39 10.06 -8.02 12.22
C ILE A 39 11.41 -8.38 12.88
N LEU A 40 11.41 -8.71 14.18
CA LEU A 40 12.62 -8.91 14.98
C LEU A 40 13.38 -10.20 14.63
N ASN A 41 12.70 -11.22 14.12
CA ASN A 41 13.33 -12.48 13.73
C ASN A 41 14.05 -12.43 12.36
N ARG A 42 14.20 -11.25 11.75
CA ARG A 42 14.77 -11.10 10.40
C ARG A 42 15.99 -10.20 10.37
N LYS A 43 16.85 -10.48 9.38
CA LYS A 43 17.88 -9.56 8.94
C LYS A 43 17.22 -8.35 8.26
N GLU A 44 17.78 -7.18 8.50
CA GLU A 44 17.26 -5.88 8.08
C GLU A 44 17.06 -5.78 6.55
N ASP A 45 17.94 -6.41 5.78
CA ASP A 45 17.91 -6.49 4.31
C ASP A 45 16.64 -7.17 3.77
N LYS A 46 16.23 -8.30 4.35
CA LYS A 46 15.01 -9.03 3.93
C LYS A 46 13.75 -8.20 4.17
N ILE A 47 13.69 -7.51 5.30
CA ILE A 47 12.56 -6.64 5.64
C ILE A 47 12.48 -5.44 4.69
N LYS A 48 13.63 -4.84 4.37
CA LYS A 48 13.71 -3.75 3.39
C LYS A 48 13.21 -4.18 2.01
N ALA A 49 13.52 -5.39 1.55
CA ALA A 49 13.04 -5.90 0.26
C ALA A 49 11.51 -6.02 0.20
N ILE A 50 10.89 -6.60 1.24
CA ILE A 50 9.42 -6.71 1.35
C ILE A 50 8.78 -5.31 1.37
N PHE A 51 9.30 -4.38 2.18
CA PHE A 51 8.76 -3.04 2.25
C PHE A 51 9.00 -2.21 0.99
N ALA A 52 10.10 -2.40 0.27
CA ALA A 52 10.36 -1.74 -1.00
C ALA A 52 9.32 -2.11 -2.06
N LYS A 53 8.95 -3.40 -2.14
CA LYS A 53 7.88 -3.86 -3.05
C LYS A 53 6.53 -3.23 -2.69
N LEU A 54 6.20 -3.15 -1.39
CA LEU A 54 4.96 -2.54 -0.93
C LEU A 54 4.94 -1.01 -1.09
N ALA A 55 6.10 -0.36 -0.93
CA ALA A 55 6.23 1.09 -1.05
C ALA A 55 5.78 1.59 -2.43
N ILE A 56 6.10 0.86 -3.50
CA ILE A 56 5.72 1.21 -4.87
C ILE A 56 4.19 1.28 -5.01
N ASP A 57 3.50 0.23 -4.56
CA ASP A 57 2.04 0.17 -4.61
C ASP A 57 1.40 1.25 -3.71
N MET A 58 1.95 1.50 -2.52
CA MET A 58 1.46 2.53 -1.60
C MET A 58 1.65 3.95 -2.14
N GLN A 59 2.79 4.24 -2.78
CA GLN A 59 3.05 5.53 -3.40
C GLN A 59 2.12 5.77 -4.59
N ALA A 60 1.91 4.74 -5.42
CA ALA A 60 0.97 4.80 -6.52
C ALA A 60 -0.48 5.02 -6.02
N GLU A 61 -0.88 4.36 -4.94
CA GLU A 61 -2.19 4.58 -4.32
C GLU A 61 -2.35 6.01 -3.82
N ALA A 62 -1.36 6.56 -3.12
CA ALA A 62 -1.39 7.93 -2.62
C ALA A 62 -1.50 8.94 -3.78
N SER A 63 -0.75 8.71 -4.86
CA SER A 63 -0.84 9.49 -6.10
C SER A 63 -2.24 9.41 -6.71
N ALA A 64 -2.78 8.20 -6.88
CA ALA A 64 -4.11 7.98 -7.43
C ALA A 64 -5.21 8.67 -6.60
N LYS A 65 -5.18 8.53 -5.27
CA LYS A 65 -6.10 9.22 -4.36
C LYS A 65 -6.04 10.72 -4.53
N LYS A 66 -4.84 11.30 -4.58
CA LYS A 66 -4.65 12.75 -4.78
C LYS A 66 -5.25 13.22 -6.10
N THR A 67 -5.16 12.42 -7.17
CA THR A 67 -5.77 12.74 -8.46
C THR A 67 -7.30 12.61 -8.40
N ILE A 68 -7.83 11.52 -7.86
CA ILE A 68 -9.29 11.30 -7.71
C ILE A 68 -9.95 12.40 -6.88
N LEU A 69 -9.28 12.88 -5.82
CA LEU A 69 -9.79 13.94 -4.95
C LEU A 69 -9.99 15.28 -5.65
N LYS A 70 -9.41 15.48 -6.84
CA LYS A 70 -9.60 16.69 -7.65
C LYS A 70 -10.89 16.68 -8.47
N ILE A 71 -11.53 15.51 -8.66
CA ILE A 71 -12.78 15.39 -9.42
C ILE A 71 -13.89 16.15 -8.67
N ALA A 72 -14.54 17.10 -9.35
CA ALA A 72 -15.57 17.94 -8.74
C ALA A 72 -16.87 17.16 -8.46
N ASP A 73 -17.33 16.38 -9.45
CA ASP A 73 -18.50 15.52 -9.31
C ASP A 73 -18.26 14.43 -8.26
N LYS A 74 -19.06 14.46 -7.19
CA LYS A 74 -18.93 13.54 -6.06
C LYS A 74 -19.30 12.10 -6.38
N SER A 75 -20.21 11.88 -7.33
CA SER A 75 -20.59 10.55 -7.78
C SER A 75 -19.45 9.91 -8.56
N GLN A 76 -18.91 10.61 -9.56
CA GLN A 76 -17.75 10.18 -10.35
C GLN A 76 -16.52 9.97 -9.47
N GLN A 77 -16.26 10.89 -8.53
CA GLN A 77 -15.19 10.74 -7.54
C GLN A 77 -15.36 9.45 -6.73
N SER A 78 -16.54 9.22 -6.15
CA SER A 78 -16.80 8.07 -5.27
C SER A 78 -16.74 6.73 -6.01
N ASN A 79 -17.16 6.71 -7.28
CA ASN A 79 -17.12 5.54 -8.16
C ASN A 79 -15.70 5.05 -8.46
N ILE A 80 -14.68 5.89 -8.29
CA ILE A 80 -13.27 5.50 -8.46
C ILE A 80 -12.57 5.37 -7.11
N TYR A 81 -12.85 6.28 -6.17
CA TYR A 81 -12.22 6.30 -4.85
C TYR A 81 -12.50 5.03 -4.05
N THR A 82 -13.76 4.58 -4.05
CA THR A 82 -14.18 3.40 -3.26
C THR A 82 -13.53 2.12 -3.81
N PRO A 83 -13.58 1.80 -5.12
CA PRO A 83 -12.88 0.64 -5.66
C PRO A 83 -11.36 0.67 -5.45
N LEU A 84 -10.71 1.84 -5.55
CA LEU A 84 -9.28 1.98 -5.25
C LEU A 84 -8.99 1.59 -3.80
N CYS A 85 -9.76 2.12 -2.84
CA CYS A 85 -9.58 1.81 -1.43
C CYS A 85 -9.83 0.33 -1.13
N LEU A 86 -10.89 -0.25 -1.68
CA LEU A 86 -11.18 -1.68 -1.52
C LEU A 86 -10.06 -2.56 -2.09
N HIS A 87 -9.56 -2.24 -3.29
CA HIS A 87 -8.45 -2.98 -3.88
C HIS A 87 -7.20 -2.94 -2.99
N ALA A 88 -6.88 -1.76 -2.46
CA ALA A 88 -5.72 -1.58 -1.60
C ALA A 88 -5.89 -2.20 -0.21
N ILE A 89 -7.12 -2.36 0.27
CA ILE A 89 -7.43 -3.12 1.48
C ILE A 89 -7.23 -4.63 1.23
N TYR A 90 -7.73 -5.16 0.12
CA TYR A 90 -7.62 -6.59 -0.19
C TYR A 90 -6.17 -7.03 -0.44
N SER A 91 -5.37 -6.22 -1.13
CA SER A 91 -3.95 -6.54 -1.35
C SER A 91 -3.19 -6.67 -0.04
N ARG A 92 -3.48 -5.80 0.94
CA ARG A 92 -2.87 -5.83 2.27
C ARG A 92 -3.44 -6.91 3.19
N GLN A 93 -4.69 -7.33 2.99
CA GLN A 93 -5.30 -8.38 3.79
C GLN A 93 -4.61 -9.74 3.59
N ALA A 94 -4.20 -10.08 2.36
CA ALA A 94 -3.43 -11.29 2.08
C ALA A 94 -2.08 -11.30 2.84
N ILE A 95 -1.42 -10.13 2.89
CA ILE A 95 -0.18 -9.92 3.65
C ILE A 95 -0.42 -10.12 5.14
N ALA A 96 -1.48 -9.49 5.66
CA ALA A 96 -1.81 -9.57 7.08
C ALA A 96 -2.16 -11.01 7.51
N GLN A 97 -2.87 -11.77 6.68
CA GLN A 97 -3.17 -13.19 6.92
C GLN A 97 -1.90 -14.06 6.91
N ALA A 98 -0.96 -13.79 6.00
CA ALA A 98 0.32 -14.49 5.97
C ALA A 98 1.17 -14.23 7.23
N ILE A 99 1.09 -13.02 7.79
CA ILE A 99 1.74 -12.67 9.07
C ILE A 99 1.02 -13.35 10.24
N ALA A 100 -0.31 -13.33 10.25
CA ALA A 100 -1.14 -13.82 11.35
C ALA A 100 -1.07 -15.34 11.53
N SER A 101 -0.89 -16.10 10.44
CA SER A 101 -0.94 -17.56 10.47
C SER A 101 0.17 -18.19 11.31
N GLY A 102 1.29 -17.49 11.56
CA GLY A 102 2.32 -17.82 12.55
C GLY A 102 3.03 -19.19 12.40
N ASN A 103 2.51 -20.05 11.51
CA ASN A 103 2.84 -21.46 11.35
C ASN A 103 3.58 -21.73 10.03
N LEU A 104 3.64 -20.74 9.13
CA LEU A 104 4.41 -20.85 7.90
C LEU A 104 5.86 -20.45 8.17
N ASP A 105 6.77 -21.20 7.54
CA ASP A 105 8.18 -20.81 7.44
C ASP A 105 8.30 -19.38 6.87
N PHE A 106 9.27 -18.64 7.39
CA PHE A 106 9.51 -17.25 7.00
C PHE A 106 9.89 -17.12 5.52
N ASP A 107 10.68 -18.04 4.98
CA ASP A 107 11.03 -18.02 3.55
C ASP A 107 9.79 -18.30 2.70
N GLN A 108 8.87 -19.14 3.18
CA GLN A 108 7.55 -19.33 2.56
C GLN A 108 6.67 -18.07 2.61
N ILE A 109 6.66 -17.32 3.73
CA ILE A 109 5.91 -16.04 3.80
C ILE A 109 6.53 -15.02 2.83
N GLU A 110 7.86 -14.91 2.78
CA GLU A 110 8.58 -14.05 1.83
C GLU A 110 8.25 -14.43 0.38
N ALA A 111 8.32 -15.72 0.03
CA ALA A 111 7.96 -16.23 -1.28
C ALA A 111 6.51 -15.92 -1.63
N ASN A 112 5.57 -16.15 -0.71
CA ASN A 112 4.16 -15.85 -0.91
C ASN A 112 3.94 -14.34 -1.18
N LEU A 113 4.58 -13.47 -0.40
CA LEU A 113 4.50 -12.01 -0.58
C LEU A 113 5.13 -11.55 -1.89
N MET A 114 6.25 -12.17 -2.30
CA MET A 114 6.92 -11.87 -3.56
C MET A 114 6.12 -12.36 -4.76
N GLN A 115 5.36 -13.45 -4.61
CA GLN A 115 4.44 -13.99 -5.62
C GLN A 115 3.10 -13.25 -5.68
N LEU A 116 2.75 -12.42 -4.69
CA LEU A 116 1.55 -11.60 -4.78
C LEU A 116 1.66 -10.72 -6.04
N PRO A 117 0.64 -10.74 -6.91
CA PRO A 117 0.60 -9.84 -8.05
C PRO A 117 0.63 -8.40 -7.53
N SER A 118 1.47 -7.58 -8.13
CA SER A 118 1.48 -6.15 -7.80
C SER A 118 0.13 -5.55 -8.18
N GLY A 119 -0.44 -4.75 -7.27
CA GLY A 119 -1.67 -4.00 -7.53
C GLY A 119 -1.43 -2.79 -8.44
N LEU A 120 -0.18 -2.52 -8.81
CA LEU A 120 0.25 -1.29 -9.45
C LEU A 120 -0.51 -0.99 -10.75
N ASP A 121 -0.71 -1.98 -11.62
CA ASP A 121 -1.41 -1.75 -12.88
C ASP A 121 -2.87 -1.35 -12.67
N LYS A 122 -3.53 -1.98 -11.68
CA LYS A 122 -4.91 -1.63 -11.32
C LYS A 122 -5.00 -0.26 -10.67
N ILE A 123 -4.04 0.09 -9.81
CA ILE A 123 -3.92 1.43 -9.21
C ILE A 123 -3.69 2.49 -10.29
N LYS A 124 -2.78 2.24 -11.24
CA LYS A 124 -2.52 3.11 -12.39
C LYS A 124 -3.75 3.27 -13.28
N ALA A 125 -4.51 2.20 -13.49
CA ALA A 125 -5.76 2.26 -14.23
C ALA A 125 -6.79 3.20 -13.57
N PHE A 126 -6.95 3.13 -12.23
CA PHE A 126 -7.81 4.07 -11.50
C PHE A 126 -7.32 5.51 -11.59
N GLN A 127 -6.01 5.73 -11.47
CA GLN A 127 -5.42 7.07 -11.65
C GLN A 127 -5.71 7.59 -13.06
N LYS A 128 -5.48 6.76 -14.08
CA LYS A 128 -5.73 7.10 -15.49
C LYS A 128 -7.19 7.45 -15.74
N GLN A 129 -8.13 6.68 -15.19
CA GLN A 129 -9.55 6.97 -15.27
C GLN A 129 -9.89 8.33 -14.64
N ALA A 130 -9.28 8.66 -13.50
CA ALA A 130 -9.45 9.96 -12.87
C ALA A 130 -8.86 11.11 -13.70
N GLU A 131 -7.69 10.93 -14.30
CA GLU A 131 -7.07 11.90 -15.21
C GLU A 131 -7.93 12.18 -16.43
N ASP A 132 -8.59 11.17 -16.98
CA ASP A 132 -9.45 11.32 -18.15
C ASP A 132 -10.74 12.08 -17.80
N ILE A 133 -11.37 11.80 -16.65
CA ILE A 133 -12.50 12.61 -16.14
C ILE A 133 -12.11 14.07 -15.95
N LEU A 134 -10.95 14.34 -15.34
CA LEU A 134 -10.47 15.70 -15.12
C LEU A 134 -10.20 16.45 -16.43
N LYS A 135 -9.72 15.76 -17.47
CA LYS A 135 -9.55 16.37 -18.80
C LYS A 135 -10.88 16.79 -19.40
N ASP A 136 -11.91 15.97 -19.25
CA ASP A 136 -13.22 16.28 -19.82
C ASP A 136 -13.92 17.40 -19.04
N GLN A 137 -13.82 17.42 -17.70
CA GLN A 137 -14.28 18.56 -16.89
C GLN A 137 -13.64 19.89 -17.29
N ASN A 138 -12.34 19.90 -17.60
CA ASN A 138 -11.62 21.10 -18.03
C ASN A 138 -11.99 21.56 -19.44
N LYS A 139 -12.53 20.69 -20.30
CA LYS A 139 -13.03 21.05 -21.64
C LYS A 139 -14.41 21.68 -21.58
N GLU A 140 -15.27 21.25 -20.66
CA GLU A 140 -16.63 21.79 -20.51
C GLU A 140 -16.66 23.21 -19.90
N THR A 141 -15.58 23.61 -19.20
CA THR A 141 -15.42 24.95 -18.63
C THR A 141 -14.71 25.98 -19.53
N LYS A 142 -14.37 25.62 -20.77
CA LYS A 142 -13.75 26.52 -21.77
C LYS A 142 -14.73 26.92 -22.86
#